data_AF-A0A1H3VZZ8-F1
#
_entry.id   AF-A0A1H3VZZ8-F1
#
_cell.length_a   1.000
_cell.length_b   1.000
_cell.length_c   1.000
_cell.angle_alpha   90.00
_cell.angle_beta   90.00
_cell.angle_gamma   90.00
#
_symmetry.space_group_name_H-M   'P 1'
#
loop_
_entity.id
_entity.type
_entity.pdbx_description
1 polymer ?
#
loop_
_entity_poly.entity_id
_entity_poly.type
_entity_poly.pdbx_seq_one_letter_code
_entity_poly.pdbx_strand_id
1 'polypeptide(L)'
;MIALLSTFKPNLILTDNLIGLVQAAEVIKEIKSFVHFKNISFILCSGHVDIKSIALEMSANAYLEKPFDLIELYCIIDTVLQGSINSAIE
;
A
#
# COMPACT_ATOMS: atom_id res chain seq x y z
N MET A 1 16.03 3.64 -2.47
CA MET A 1 14.57 3.47 -2.59
C MET A 1 13.94 4.53 -3.48
N ILE A 2 14.10 5.82 -3.19
CA ILE A 2 13.52 6.91 -4.02
C ILE A 2 13.91 6.85 -5.51
N ALA A 3 15.18 6.59 -5.83
CA ALA A 3 15.63 6.44 -7.22
C ALA A 3 14.91 5.31 -7.98
N LEU A 4 14.56 4.22 -7.27
CA LEU A 4 13.78 3.12 -7.84
C LEU A 4 12.34 3.56 -8.12
N LEU A 5 11.70 4.25 -7.17
CA LEU A 5 10.33 4.76 -7.34
C LEU A 5 10.24 5.76 -8.50
N SER A 6 11.22 6.63 -8.66
CA SER A 6 11.28 7.57 -9.80
C SER A 6 11.40 6.87 -11.16
N THR A 7 12.05 5.72 -11.20
CA THR A 7 12.33 4.97 -12.45
C THR A 7 11.20 4.00 -12.77
N PHE A 8 10.76 3.21 -11.79
CA PHE A 8 9.71 2.20 -11.94
C PHE A 8 8.30 2.81 -11.99
N LYS A 9 8.07 3.90 -11.25
CA LYS A 9 6.78 4.63 -11.16
C LYS A 9 5.59 3.71 -10.87
N PRO A 10 5.58 3.02 -9.72
CA PRO A 10 4.49 2.12 -9.38
C PRO A 10 3.18 2.89 -9.17
N ASN A 11 2.08 2.27 -9.57
CA ASN A 11 0.71 2.72 -9.26
C ASN A 11 0.27 2.22 -7.88
N LEU A 12 0.91 1.16 -7.37
CA LEU A 12 0.61 0.52 -6.10
C LEU A 12 1.88 0.00 -5.44
N ILE A 13 1.99 0.17 -4.12
CA ILE A 13 2.99 -0.44 -3.25
C ILE A 13 2.29 -1.50 -2.39
N LEU A 14 2.75 -2.73 -2.49
CA LEU A 14 2.38 -3.81 -1.56
C LEU A 14 3.58 -4.04 -0.63
N THR A 15 3.39 -3.94 0.69
CA THR A 15 4.49 -4.09 1.66
C THR A 15 4.06 -4.84 2.91
N ASP A 16 4.99 -5.55 3.55
CA ASP A 16 4.81 -6.02 4.93
C ASP A 16 4.95 -4.89 5.93
N ASN A 17 4.43 -5.07 7.15
CA ASN A 17 4.59 -4.15 8.27
C ASN A 17 6.05 -4.08 8.74
N LEU A 18 6.75 -5.22 8.77
CA LEU A 18 8.17 -5.30 9.11
C LEU A 18 9.00 -5.56 7.86
N ILE A 19 9.81 -4.57 7.47
CA ILE A 19 10.73 -4.65 6.33
C ILE A 19 12.13 -4.80 6.91
N GLY A 20 12.44 -6.02 7.36
CA GLY A 20 13.68 -6.29 8.10
C GLY A 20 13.66 -5.62 9.47
N LEU A 21 14.54 -4.62 9.67
CA LEU A 21 14.65 -3.85 10.92
C LEU A 21 13.83 -2.54 10.91
N VAL A 22 13.10 -2.25 9.83
CA VAL A 22 12.37 -0.99 9.64
C VAL A 22 10.87 -1.26 9.59
N GLN A 23 10.08 -0.36 10.17
CA GLN A 23 8.62 -0.40 10.06
C GLN A 23 8.15 0.24 8.76
N ALA A 24 7.15 -0.37 8.12
CA ALA A 24 6.54 0.16 6.90
C ALA A 24 6.03 1.59 7.07
N ALA A 25 5.54 1.95 8.27
CA ALA A 25 5.10 3.30 8.60
C ALA A 25 6.17 4.36 8.32
N GLU A 26 7.43 4.07 8.65
CA GLU A 26 8.56 4.98 8.44
C GLU A 26 8.87 5.15 6.95
N VAL A 27 8.91 4.03 6.23
CA VAL A 27 9.15 3.98 4.78
C VAL A 27 8.05 4.70 4.00
N ILE A 28 6.79 4.41 4.30
CA ILE A 28 5.64 5.03 3.62
C ILE A 28 5.57 6.52 3.93
N LYS A 29 5.89 6.93 5.17
CA LYS A 29 5.96 8.36 5.53
C LYS A 29 7.06 9.07 4.76
N GLU A 30 8.23 8.48 4.61
CA GLU A 30 9.31 9.03 3.78
C GLU A 30 8.86 9.17 2.32
N ILE A 31 8.30 8.11 1.72
CA ILE A 31 7.83 8.13 0.33
C ILE A 31 6.76 9.21 0.12
N LYS A 32 5.74 9.27 0.98
CA LYS A 32 4.64 10.25 0.88
C LYS A 32 5.08 11.69 1.21
N SER A 33 6.26 11.90 1.80
CA SER A 33 6.82 13.24 1.99
C SER A 33 7.17 13.93 0.66
N PHE A 34 7.43 13.15 -0.39
CA PHE A 34 7.70 13.66 -1.73
C PHE A 34 6.40 13.86 -2.51
N VAL A 35 6.15 15.09 -2.99
CA VAL A 35 4.91 15.45 -3.70
C VAL A 35 4.61 14.54 -4.91
N HIS A 36 5.65 14.04 -5.58
CA HIS A 36 5.52 13.19 -6.77
C HIS A 36 4.99 11.78 -6.45
N PHE A 37 5.05 11.33 -5.19
CA PHE A 37 4.66 9.99 -4.76
C PHE A 37 3.45 9.97 -3.83
N LYS A 38 2.87 11.14 -3.52
CA LYS A 38 1.72 11.27 -2.60
C LYS A 38 0.52 10.43 -3.00
N ASN A 39 0.33 10.22 -4.31
CA ASN A 39 -0.83 9.54 -4.87
C ASN A 39 -0.58 8.05 -5.12
N ILE A 40 0.60 7.51 -4.81
CA ILE A 40 0.85 6.08 -4.96
C ILE A 40 0.01 5.35 -3.91
N SER A 41 -0.88 4.48 -4.39
CA SER A 41 -1.69 3.63 -3.51
C SER A 41 -0.79 2.67 -2.74
N PHE A 42 -1.15 2.32 -1.51
CA PHE A 42 -0.42 1.35 -0.71
C PHE A 42 -1.35 0.39 0.03
N ILE A 43 -0.98 -0.89 0.00
CA ILE A 43 -1.65 -1.98 0.72
C ILE A 43 -0.67 -2.57 1.74
N LEU A 44 -1.11 -2.71 2.99
CA LEU A 44 -0.34 -3.34 4.05
C LEU A 44 -0.63 -4.84 4.09
N CYS A 45 0.40 -5.69 4.09
CA CYS A 45 0.25 -7.14 4.03
C CYS A 45 1.03 -7.82 5.15
N SER A 46 0.39 -8.22 6.25
CA SER A 46 1.09 -8.66 7.47
C SER A 46 0.35 -9.76 8.24
N GLY A 47 1.09 -10.52 9.03
CA GLY A 47 0.52 -11.48 10.01
C GLY A 47 0.39 -10.89 11.42
N HIS A 48 0.52 -9.56 11.57
CA HIS A 48 0.39 -8.90 12.85
C HIS A 48 -1.08 -8.86 13.29
N VAL A 49 -1.36 -9.23 14.54
CA VAL A 49 -2.73 -9.33 15.09
C VAL A 49 -3.52 -8.02 14.97
N ASP A 50 -2.82 -6.89 15.07
CA ASP A 50 -3.41 -5.54 14.96
C ASP A 50 -3.30 -4.90 13.57
N ILE A 51 -3.15 -5.69 12.49
CA ILE A 51 -2.93 -5.17 11.13
C ILE A 51 -3.96 -4.10 10.73
N LYS A 52 -5.22 -4.25 11.13
CA LYS A 52 -6.29 -3.29 10.84
C LYS A 52 -6.02 -1.92 11.48
N SER A 53 -5.59 -1.90 12.74
CA SER A 53 -5.28 -0.67 13.47
C SER A 53 -4.05 0.01 12.86
N ILE A 54 -3.00 -0.76 12.57
CA ILE A 54 -1.77 -0.26 11.94
C ILE A 54 -2.06 0.33 10.56
N ALA A 55 -2.85 -0.38 9.73
CA ALA A 55 -3.25 0.10 8.41
C ALA A 55 -4.05 1.41 8.48
N LEU A 56 -4.93 1.54 9.47
CA LEU A 56 -5.70 2.77 9.71
C LEU A 56 -4.79 3.94 10.09
N GLU A 57 -3.86 3.73 11.03
CA GLU A 57 -2.90 4.76 11.47
C GLU A 57 -2.00 5.23 10.31
N MET A 58 -1.60 4.31 9.44
CA MET A 58 -0.80 4.61 8.25
C MET A 58 -1.62 5.22 7.10
N SER A 59 -2.95 5.31 7.23
CA SER A 59 -3.86 5.68 6.14
C SER A 59 -3.62 4.83 4.88
N ALA A 60 -3.60 3.51 5.07
CA ALA A 60 -3.51 2.52 4.00
C ALA A 60 -4.75 2.53 3.12
N ASN A 61 -4.58 2.28 1.83
CA ASN A 61 -5.71 2.11 0.92
C ASN A 61 -6.45 0.81 1.23
N ALA A 62 -5.71 -0.24 1.63
CA ALA A 62 -6.27 -1.48 2.15
C ALA A 62 -5.24 -2.26 2.98
N TYR A 63 -5.65 -3.38 3.57
CA TYR A 63 -4.75 -4.32 4.23
C TYR A 63 -5.14 -5.77 3.91
N LEU A 64 -4.16 -6.67 3.99
CA LEU A 64 -4.30 -8.10 3.74
C LEU A 64 -3.62 -8.89 4.85
N GLU A 65 -4.39 -9.68 5.59
CA GLU A 65 -3.90 -10.48 6.71
C GLU A 65 -3.23 -11.77 6.20
N LYS A 66 -2.09 -12.14 6.78
CA LYS A 66 -1.41 -13.42 6.47
C LYS A 66 -1.93 -14.53 7.39
N PRO A 67 -2.17 -15.76 6.88
CA PRO A 67 -2.07 -16.17 5.48
C PRO A 67 -3.28 -15.73 4.65
N PHE A 68 -3.07 -15.48 3.35
CA PHE A 68 -4.10 -15.16 2.36
C PHE A 68 -3.90 -16.03 1.12
N ASP A 69 -4.95 -16.14 0.29
CA ASP A 69 -4.87 -16.80 -1.01
C ASP A 69 -4.69 -15.79 -2.16
N LEU A 70 -4.41 -16.32 -3.36
CA LEU A 70 -4.19 -15.47 -4.53
C LEU A 70 -5.47 -14.73 -4.97
N ILE A 71 -6.65 -15.31 -4.77
CA ILE A 71 -7.92 -14.68 -5.15
C ILE A 71 -8.15 -13.45 -4.29
N GLU A 72 -7.94 -13.55 -2.97
CA GLU A 72 -8.05 -12.44 -2.04
C GLU A 72 -7.06 -11.33 -2.38
N LEU A 73 -5.81 -11.69 -2.70
CA LEU A 73 -4.79 -10.74 -3.16
C LEU A 73 -5.19 -10.01 -4.45
N TYR A 74 -5.70 -10.71 -5.45
CA TYR A 74 -6.12 -10.06 -6.70
C TYR A 74 -7.33 -9.14 -6.47
N CYS A 75 -8.33 -9.60 -5.73
CA CYS A 75 -9.53 -8.81 -5.40
C CYS A 75 -9.18 -7.48 -4.71
N ILE A 76 -8.26 -7.50 -3.74
CA ILE A 76 -7.87 -6.28 -3.01
C ILE A 76 -7.05 -5.33 -3.89
N ILE A 77 -6.16 -5.85 -4.72
CA ILE A 77 -5.39 -5.06 -5.69
C ILE A 77 -6.33 -4.38 -6.69
N ASP A 78 -7.26 -5.15 -7.26
CA ASP A 78 -8.25 -4.63 -8.21
C ASP A 78 -9.12 -3.55 -7.57
N THR A 79 -9.61 -3.78 -6.35
CA THR A 79 -10.41 -2.79 -5.62
C THR A 79 -9.65 -1.47 -5.43
N VAL A 80 -8.37 -1.54 -5.04
CA VAL A 80 -7.54 -0.35 -4.79
C VAL A 80 -7.17 0.37 -6.08
N LEU A 81 -6.89 -0.35 -7.17
CA LEU A 81 -6.52 0.25 -8.45
C LEU A 81 -7.73 0.77 -9.25
N GLN A 82 -8.86 0.06 -9.25
CA GLN A 82 -10.09 0.46 -9.96
C GLN A 82 -10.79 1.66 -9.29
N GLY A 83 -10.63 1.83 -7.98
CA GLY A 83 -11.06 3.04 -7.26
C GLY A 83 -10.44 4.35 -7.76
N SER A 84 -9.45 4.28 -8.68
CA SER A 84 -8.84 5.44 -9.34
C SER A 84 -9.46 5.79 -10.72
N ILE A 85 -10.47 5.06 -11.20
CA ILE A 85 -11.05 5.24 -12.56
C ILE A 85 -12.52 5.72 -12.58
N ASN A 86 -13.22 5.87 -11.45
CA ASN A 86 -14.63 6.32 -11.45
C ASN A 86 -14.84 7.78 -11.01
N SER A 87 -14.31 8.72 -11.77
CA SER A 87 -14.78 10.13 -11.78
C SER A 87 -14.97 10.72 -13.19
N ALA A 88 -15.14 9.86 -14.19
CA ALA A 88 -15.57 10.26 -15.52
C ALA A 88 -16.48 9.17 -16.10
N ILE A 89 -17.74 9.17 -15.66
CA ILE A 89 -18.99 8.89 -16.40
C ILE A 89 -20.09 8.91 -15.32
N GLU A 90 -20.61 10.10 -15.08
CA GLU A 90 -22.05 10.44 -14.93
C GLU A 90 -22.19 11.95 -14.77
#